data_AF-A0A443RYN2-F1
#
_entry.id   AF-A0A443RYN2-F1
#
_cell.length_a   1.000
_cell.length_b   1.000
_cell.length_c   1.000
_cell.angle_alpha   90.00
_cell.angle_beta   90.00
_cell.angle_gamma   90.00
#
_symmetry.space_group_name_H-M   'P 1'
#
loop_
_entity.id
_entity.type
_entity.pdbx_description
1 polymer ?
#
loop_
_entity_poly.entity_id
_entity_poly.type
_entity_poly.pdbx_seq_one_letter_code
_entity_poly.pdbx_strand_id
1 'polypeptide(L)' 'VDENGKITRLRRECSNEECGAGVFMASHFDRQYCGKCGLTYVFSKPEDK' A
#
# COMPACT_ATOMS: atom_id res chain seq x y z
N VAL A 1 -8.24 15.03 -5.24
CA VAL A 1 -7.56 16.15 -5.91
C VAL A 1 -8.22 17.39 -5.38
N ASP A 2 -7.46 18.27 -4.72
CA ASP A 2 -8.01 19.45 -4.06
C ASP A 2 -8.11 20.62 -5.05
N GLU A 3 -8.99 21.60 -4.79
CA GLU A 3 -9.21 22.79 -5.66
C GLU A 3 -7.93 23.60 -5.93
N ASN A 4 -6.92 23.48 -5.07
CA ASN A 4 -5.61 24.13 -5.21
C ASN A 4 -4.62 23.37 -6.12
N GLY A 5 -5.08 22.34 -6.85
CA GLY A 5 -4.22 21.54 -7.73
C GLY A 5 -3.27 20.59 -6.99
N LYS A 6 -3.38 20.47 -5.66
CA LYS A 6 -2.59 19.50 -4.88
C LYS A 6 -3.19 18.10 -5.05
N ILE A 7 -2.35 17.17 -5.49
CA ILE A 7 -2.72 15.77 -5.65
C ILE A 7 -2.29 15.01 -4.39
N THR A 8 -3.27 14.69 -3.54
CA THR A 8 -3.08 13.78 -2.40
C THR A 8 -3.25 12.33 -2.85
N ARG A 9 -2.29 11.48 -2.52
CA ARG A 9 -2.36 10.04 -2.78
C ARG A 9 -2.95 9.34 -1.56
N LEU A 10 -4.10 8.70 -1.74
CA LEU A 10 -4.84 8.04 -0.66
C LEU A 10 -4.28 6.67 -0.27
N ARG A 11 -3.55 6.01 -1.18
CA ARG A 11 -3.00 4.67 -0.99
C ARG A 11 -1.48 4.72 -0.83
N ARG A 12 -0.97 3.78 -0.05
CA ARG A 12 0.46 3.59 0.18
C ARG A 12 1.14 3.08 -1.09
N GLU A 13 2.32 3.62 -1.41
CA GLU A 13 3.19 3.05 -2.44
C GLU A 13 3.90 1.79 -1.93
N CYS A 14 4.16 0.84 -2.83
CA CYS A 14 4.89 -0.37 -2.50
C CYS A 14 6.38 -0.04 -2.33
N SER A 15 6.97 -0.42 -1.19
CA SER A 15 8.39 -0.17 -0.87
C SER A 15 9.38 -1.09 -1.57
N ASN A 16 8.91 -2.06 -2.37
CA ASN A 16 9.80 -2.93 -3.13
C ASN A 16 10.41 -2.13 -4.30
N GLU A 17 11.72 -2.24 -4.49
CA GLU A 17 12.48 -1.56 -5.55
C GLU A 17 11.93 -1.88 -6.96
N GLU A 18 11.36 -3.06 -7.17
CA GLU A 18 10.71 -3.42 -8.43
C GLU A 18 9.34 -2.76 -8.64
N CYS A 19 8.69 -2.31 -7.56
CA CYS A 19 7.34 -1.76 -7.60
C CYS A 19 7.32 -0.23 -7.57
N GLY A 20 8.23 0.41 -6.84
CA GLY A 20 8.58 1.81 -6.99
C GLY A 20 7.43 2.84 -6.95
N ALA A 21 7.80 4.10 -7.23
CA ALA A 21 6.88 5.24 -7.25
C ALA A 21 5.89 5.13 -8.41
N GLY A 22 4.72 4.53 -8.14
CA GLY A 22 3.65 4.33 -9.11
C GLY A 22 2.81 3.07 -8.86
N VAL A 23 3.37 2.09 -8.13
CA VAL A 23 2.61 0.91 -7.71
C VAL A 23 2.06 1.14 -6.31
N PHE A 24 0.75 1.25 -6.24
CA PHE A 24 0.04 1.41 -4.98
C PHE A 24 -0.41 0.05 -4.42
N MET A 25 -0.27 -0.11 -3.11
CA MET A 25 -0.81 -1.27 -2.42
C MET A 25 -2.34 -1.16 -2.33
N ALA A 26 -3.02 -2.26 -2.63
CA ALA A 26 -4.45 -2.43 -2.40
C ALA A 26 -4.72 -2.53 -0.90
N SER A 27 -5.69 -1.78 -0.40
CA SER A 27 -6.13 -1.87 0.99
C SER A 27 -7.33 -2.81 1.09
N HIS A 28 -7.12 -4.00 1.64
CA HIS A 28 -8.18 -4.89 2.08
C HIS A 28 -8.44 -4.66 3.59
N PHE A 29 -9.49 -5.27 4.11
CA PHE A 29 -9.89 -5.16 5.52
C PHE A 29 -8.80 -5.70 6.48
N ASP A 30 -8.17 -6.81 6.10
CA ASP A 30 -7.23 -7.59 6.89
C ASP A 30 -5.77 -7.35 6.49
N ARG A 31 -5.53 -6.82 5.29
CA ARG A 31 -4.20 -6.72 4.68
C ARG A 31 -4.04 -5.58 3.68
N GLN A 32 -2.80 -5.17 3.44
CA GLN A 32 -2.36 -4.41 2.28
C GLN A 32 -1.65 -5.33 1.31
N TYR A 33 -2.04 -5.31 0.04
CA TYR A 33 -1.52 -6.23 -0.98
C TYR A 33 -0.95 -5.48 -2.18
N CYS A 34 0.27 -5.82 -2.60
CA CYS A 34 0.84 -5.32 -3.84
C CYS A 34 0.53 -6.29 -4.99
N GLY A 35 -0.23 -5.83 -5.99
CA GLY A 35 -0.59 -6.66 -7.16
C GLY A 35 0.57 -6.97 -8.10
N LYS A 36 1.70 -6.24 -8.02
CA LYS A 36 2.85 -6.43 -8.91
C LYS A 36 3.87 -7.44 -8.38
N CYS A 37 4.27 -7.33 -7.11
CA CYS A 37 5.26 -8.21 -6.49
C CYS A 37 4.67 -9.22 -5.50
N GLY A 38 3.35 -9.20 -5.25
CA GLY A 38 2.69 -10.11 -4.30
C GLY A 38 2.93 -9.78 -2.82
N LEU A 39 3.64 -8.69 -2.52
CA LEU A 39 3.97 -8.31 -1.14
C LEU A 39 2.71 -8.00 -0.34
N THR A 40 2.57 -8.65 0.82
CA THR A 40 1.37 -8.57 1.65
C THR A 40 1.75 -8.12 3.05
N TYR A 41 1.19 -7.00 3.53
CA TYR A 41 1.24 -6.59 4.93
C TYR A 41 -0.09 -6.92 5.59
N VAL A 42 -0.08 -7.60 6.73
CA VAL A 42 -1.29 -7.86 7.53
C VAL A 42 -1.34 -6.88 8.70
N PHE A 43 -2.52 -6.32 8.98
CA PHE A 43 -2.70 -5.36 10.09
C PHE A 43 -2.78 -6.05 11.45
N SER A 44 -3.06 -7.36 11.46
CA SER A 44 -3.09 -8.20 12.64
C SER A 44 -1.65 -8.52 13.05
N LYS A 45 -1.23 -8.05 14.23
CA LYS A 45 -0.05 -8.63 14.89
C LYS A 45 -0.35 -10.11 15.08
N PRO A 46 0.50 -11.06 14.63
CA PRO A 46 0.52 -12.34 15.31
C PRO A 46 0.96 -11.99 16.73
N GLU A 47 0.12 -12.26 17.72
CA GLU A 47 0.64 -12.35 19.08
C GLU A 47 1.76 -13.40 19.04
N ASP A 48 3.00 -12.94 19.16
CA ASP A 48 4.13 -13.78 19.56
C ASP A 48 3.68 -14.49 20.84
N LYS A 49 3.36 -15.78 20.71
CA LYS A 49 3.14 -16.69 21.84
C LYS A 49 4.47 -17.18 22.36
#